data_AF-A0A4V5NHU6-F1
#
_entry.id   AF-A0A4V5NHU6-F1
#
_cell.length_a   1.000
_cell.length_b   1.000
_cell.length_c   1.000
_cell.angle_alpha   90.00
_cell.angle_beta   90.00
_cell.angle_gamma   90.00
#
_symmetry.space_group_name_H-M   'P 1'
#
loop_
_entity.id
_entity.type
_entity.pdbx_description
1 polymer ?
#
loop_
_entity_poly.entity_id
_entity_poly.type
_entity_poly.pdbx_seq_one_letter_code
_entity_poly.pdbx_strand_id
1 'polypeptide(L)'
;MPPSWKSFLVCLLSSRATLALLNSQNDTFNSTFRLTAQQISAANLSADTVHNVEVALQYERSNNAGSLIQDDPFYNVPSHYNLDDLPPPRTILKVEVHTNLSLYTIPNSLSMSRFLYVSETFNGTS
;
A
#
# COMPACT_ATOMS: atom_id res chain seq x y z
N MET A 1 45.64 -5.17 -46.84
CA MET A 1 45.31 -6.34 -45.99
C MET A 1 44.79 -5.79 -44.67
N PRO A 2 43.52 -6.05 -44.27
CA PRO A 2 42.97 -5.43 -43.07
C PRO A 2 43.48 -6.15 -41.81
N PRO A 3 43.79 -5.43 -40.73
CA PRO A 3 44.05 -6.04 -39.44
C PRO A 3 42.76 -6.55 -38.80
N SER A 4 42.90 -7.62 -38.03
CA SER A 4 41.88 -8.54 -37.53
C SER A 4 40.91 -7.92 -36.52
N TRP A 5 39.62 -8.19 -36.73
CA TRP A 5 38.43 -7.84 -35.92
C TRP A 5 38.43 -8.37 -34.45
N LYS A 6 39.47 -9.07 -33.97
CA LYS A 6 39.33 -9.96 -32.80
C LYS A 6 39.63 -9.38 -31.41
N SER A 7 40.04 -8.13 -31.25
CA SER A 7 40.46 -7.65 -29.93
C SER A 7 40.16 -6.18 -29.67
N PHE A 8 38.90 -5.78 -29.57
CA PHE A 8 38.56 -4.47 -28.98
C PHE A 8 37.08 -4.47 -28.57
N LEU A 9 36.79 -4.82 -27.30
CA LEU A 9 35.59 -4.45 -26.50
C LEU A 9 35.37 -5.39 -25.30
N VAL A 10 36.45 -5.80 -24.64
CA VAL A 10 36.41 -6.30 -23.26
C VAL A 10 37.01 -5.19 -22.41
N CYS A 11 36.22 -4.19 -21.96
CA CYS A 11 36.60 -3.33 -20.82
C CYS A 11 35.60 -2.26 -20.34
N LEU A 12 34.40 -2.04 -20.89
CA LEU A 12 33.65 -0.80 -20.57
C LEU A 12 32.16 -0.95 -20.23
N LEU A 13 31.73 -2.06 -19.61
CA LEU A 13 30.36 -2.17 -19.07
C LEU A 13 30.27 -2.85 -17.70
N SER A 14 31.35 -2.89 -16.91
CA SER A 14 31.24 -3.11 -15.47
C SER A 14 30.88 -1.80 -14.78
N SER A 15 29.68 -1.29 -15.06
CA SER A 15 28.99 -0.38 -14.15
C SER A 15 28.71 -1.18 -12.87
N ARG A 16 29.70 -1.23 -11.97
CA ARG A 16 29.43 -1.51 -10.57
C ARG A 16 28.53 -0.37 -10.13
N ALA A 17 27.22 -0.61 -10.13
CA ALA A 17 26.35 0.11 -9.22
C ALA A 17 26.98 -0.13 -7.84
N THR A 18 27.71 0.86 -7.32
CA THR A 18 27.94 0.95 -5.89
C THR A 18 26.55 0.99 -5.30
N LEU A 19 26.07 -0.17 -4.85
CA LEU A 19 25.04 -0.26 -3.84
C LEU A 19 25.59 0.59 -2.70
N ALA A 20 25.18 1.86 -2.64
CA ALA A 20 25.28 2.59 -1.41
C ALA A 20 24.62 1.66 -0.38
N LEU A 21 25.41 1.14 0.55
CA LEU A 21 24.89 0.35 1.65
C LEU A 21 23.76 1.18 2.23
N LEU A 22 22.52 0.71 2.06
CA LEU A 22 21.35 1.36 2.60
C LEU A 22 21.62 1.51 4.09
N ASN A 23 21.74 2.74 4.56
CA ASN A 23 21.85 2.98 5.99
C ASN A 23 20.57 2.45 6.64
N SER A 24 20.75 1.68 7.72
CA SER A 24 19.65 1.21 8.56
C SER A 24 18.74 2.39 8.89
N GLN A 25 17.51 2.34 8.40
CA GLN A 25 16.45 3.25 8.83
C GLN A 25 15.98 2.80 10.21
N ASN A 26 15.38 3.72 10.98
CA ASN A 26 14.69 3.34 12.21
C ASN A 26 13.62 2.29 11.88
N ASP A 27 13.66 1.17 12.58
CA ASP A 27 12.71 0.06 12.49
C ASP A 27 11.64 0.13 13.59
N THR A 28 11.47 1.30 14.21
CA THR A 28 10.44 1.55 15.22
C THR A 28 9.07 1.61 14.55
N PHE A 29 8.44 0.46 14.40
CA PHE A 29 7.09 0.28 13.88
C PHE A 29 6.07 0.17 15.02
N ASN A 30 4.86 0.72 14.81
CA ASN A 30 3.73 0.50 15.73
C ASN A 30 3.10 -0.89 15.51
N SER A 31 3.30 -1.47 14.33
CA SER A 31 2.87 -2.84 14.00
C SER A 31 3.84 -3.88 14.51
N THR A 32 3.31 -4.95 15.12
CA THR A 32 4.10 -6.12 15.56
C THR A 32 3.89 -7.34 14.65
N PHE A 33 3.50 -7.11 13.39
CA PHE A 33 3.17 -8.20 12.47
C PHE A 33 4.35 -9.15 12.23
N ARG A 34 4.07 -10.46 12.25
CA ARG A 34 5.00 -11.54 11.91
C ARG A 34 4.28 -12.61 11.10
N LEU A 35 4.99 -13.24 10.15
CA LEU A 35 4.48 -14.38 9.41
C LEU A 35 4.41 -15.60 10.34
N THR A 36 3.37 -16.41 10.20
CA THR A 36 3.27 -17.66 10.95
C THR A 36 4.17 -18.73 10.34
N ALA A 37 4.62 -19.69 11.14
CA ALA A 37 5.43 -20.81 10.66
C ALA A 37 4.75 -21.58 9.51
N GLN A 38 3.42 -21.68 9.54
CA GLN A 38 2.62 -22.30 8.50
C GLN A 38 2.62 -21.50 7.20
N GLN A 39 2.57 -20.16 7.27
CA GLN A 39 2.66 -19.31 6.08
C GLN A 39 4.05 -19.38 5.45
N ILE A 40 5.10 -19.38 6.28
CA ILE A 40 6.50 -19.49 5.83
C ILE A 40 6.73 -20.83 5.12
N SER A 41 6.26 -21.94 5.73
CA SER A 41 6.46 -23.27 5.16
C SER A 41 5.62 -23.52 3.91
N ALA A 42 4.36 -23.09 3.90
CA ALA A 42 3.46 -23.24 2.74
C ALA A 42 3.97 -22.51 1.50
N ALA A 43 4.63 -21.36 1.68
CA ALA A 43 5.21 -20.57 0.59
C ALA A 43 6.71 -20.84 0.37
N ASN A 44 7.33 -21.76 1.11
CA ASN A 44 8.76 -22.09 1.04
C ASN A 44 9.69 -20.85 1.06
N LEU A 45 9.45 -19.92 1.99
CA LEU A 45 10.16 -18.65 2.05
C LEU A 45 11.54 -18.79 2.72
N SER A 46 12.56 -18.16 2.15
CA SER A 46 13.87 -18.00 2.81
C SER A 46 13.78 -17.03 3.99
N ALA A 47 14.72 -17.13 4.94
CA ALA A 47 14.80 -16.22 6.08
C ALA A 47 14.89 -14.74 5.66
N ASP A 48 15.70 -14.43 4.64
CA ASP A 48 15.82 -13.08 4.12
C ASP A 48 14.51 -12.57 3.52
N THR A 49 13.78 -13.44 2.82
CA THR A 49 12.46 -13.08 2.26
C THR A 49 11.45 -12.83 3.38
N VAL A 50 11.43 -13.67 4.41
CA VAL A 50 10.58 -13.47 5.59
C VAL A 50 10.87 -12.12 6.24
N HIS A 51 12.14 -11.83 6.51
CA HIS A 51 12.54 -10.55 7.11
C HIS A 51 12.07 -9.36 6.27
N ASN A 52 12.33 -9.36 4.96
CA ASN A 52 11.95 -8.27 4.07
C ASN A 52 10.42 -8.08 3.98
N VAL A 53 9.66 -9.17 3.92
CA VAL A 53 8.19 -9.13 3.90
C VAL A 53 7.66 -8.58 5.23
N GLU A 54 8.20 -9.04 6.35
CA GLU A 54 7.78 -8.56 7.66
C GLU A 54 8.10 -7.09 7.85
N VAL A 55 9.27 -6.60 7.43
CA VAL A 55 9.63 -5.17 7.48
C VAL A 55 8.65 -4.34 6.63
N ALA A 56 8.39 -4.77 5.39
CA ALA A 56 7.44 -4.08 4.52
C ALA A 56 6.03 -4.03 5.13
N LEU A 57 5.52 -5.15 5.65
CA LEU A 57 4.18 -5.21 6.24
C LEU A 57 4.09 -4.47 7.58
N GLN A 58 5.17 -4.43 8.36
CA GLN A 58 5.22 -3.61 9.56
C GLN A 58 5.17 -2.11 9.22
N TYR A 59 5.91 -1.68 8.20
CA TYR A 59 5.83 -0.32 7.68
C TYR A 59 4.42 0.03 7.22
N GLU A 60 3.84 -0.75 6.30
CA GLU A 60 2.49 -0.48 5.77
C GLU A 60 1.44 -0.42 6.87
N ARG A 61 1.44 -1.41 7.79
CA ARG A 61 0.47 -1.46 8.89
C ARG A 61 0.67 -0.36 9.92
N SER A 62 1.89 0.14 10.11
CA SER A 62 2.16 1.26 11.03
C SER A 62 1.66 2.58 10.46
N ASN A 63 1.64 2.72 9.13
CA ASN A 63 1.15 3.91 8.45
C ASN A 63 -0.34 3.85 8.11
N ASN A 64 -0.95 2.67 8.15
CA ASN A 64 -2.38 2.53 7.90
C ASN A 64 -3.19 3.14 9.05
N ALA A 65 -4.09 4.06 8.73
CA ALA A 65 -4.95 4.75 9.68
C ALA A 65 -6.14 3.87 10.13
N GLY A 66 -5.84 2.68 10.64
CA GLY A 66 -6.83 1.70 11.10
C GLY A 66 -6.77 0.36 10.36
N SER A 67 -7.94 -0.25 10.17
CA SER A 67 -8.10 -1.53 9.50
C SER A 67 -7.99 -1.41 7.98
N LEU A 68 -7.98 -2.53 7.27
CA LEU A 68 -8.13 -2.51 5.82
C LEU A 68 -9.53 -1.95 5.47
N ILE A 69 -9.66 -1.33 4.29
CA ILE A 69 -10.93 -0.75 3.81
C ILE A 69 -12.07 -1.77 3.87
N GLN A 70 -11.79 -3.02 3.53
CA GLN A 70 -12.72 -4.15 3.58
C GLN A 70 -13.26 -4.46 4.99
N ASP A 71 -12.53 -4.05 6.03
CA ASP A 71 -12.88 -4.27 7.43
C ASP A 71 -13.49 -3.01 8.07
N ASP A 72 -13.50 -1.87 7.38
CA ASP A 72 -14.10 -0.62 7.86
C ASP A 72 -15.56 -0.52 7.38
N PRO A 73 -16.56 -0.63 8.30
CA PRO A 73 -17.98 -0.57 7.95
C PRO A 73 -18.40 0.75 7.27
N PHE A 74 -17.59 1.81 7.36
CA PHE A 74 -17.84 3.04 6.65
C PHE A 74 -17.82 2.86 5.12
N TYR A 75 -17.07 1.90 4.58
CA TYR A 75 -17.03 1.69 3.13
C TYR A 75 -18.14 0.75 2.61
N ASN A 76 -18.93 0.15 3.49
CA ASN A 76 -20.10 -0.63 3.08
C ASN A 76 -21.22 0.29 2.57
N VAL A 77 -21.67 0.06 1.34
CA VAL A 77 -22.85 0.75 0.80
C VAL A 77 -24.09 0.33 1.61
N PRO A 78 -24.93 1.28 2.06
CA PRO A 78 -26.15 0.95 2.79
C PRO A 78 -27.05 0.00 1.98
N SER A 79 -27.65 -0.98 2.65
CA SER A 79 -28.41 -2.07 2.00
C SER A 79 -29.66 -1.64 1.23
N HIS A 80 -30.13 -0.40 1.41
CA HIS A 80 -31.26 0.15 0.65
C HIS A 80 -30.84 0.70 -0.72
N TYR A 81 -29.54 0.76 -1.03
CA TYR A 81 -29.06 1.05 -2.38
C TYR A 81 -28.84 -0.25 -3.15
N ASN A 82 -29.22 -0.24 -4.42
CA ASN A 82 -28.86 -1.29 -5.36
C ASN A 82 -27.50 -0.96 -5.99
N LEU A 83 -26.53 -1.87 -5.90
CA LEU A 83 -25.20 -1.67 -6.50
C LEU A 83 -25.24 -1.71 -8.03
N ASP A 84 -26.24 -2.40 -8.60
CA ASP A 84 -26.45 -2.47 -10.05
C ASP A 84 -27.29 -1.29 -10.59
N ASP A 85 -27.83 -0.45 -9.69
CA ASP A 85 -28.69 0.70 -10.02
C ASP A 85 -28.52 1.79 -8.94
N LEU A 86 -27.31 2.38 -8.90
CA LEU A 86 -26.99 3.45 -7.96
C LEU A 86 -27.67 4.76 -8.37
N PRO A 87 -27.94 5.68 -7.42
CA PRO A 87 -28.38 7.03 -7.74
C PRO A 87 -27.40 7.76 -8.66
N PRO A 88 -27.83 8.84 -9.34
CA PRO A 88 -26.96 9.61 -10.22
C PRO A 88 -25.67 10.08 -9.53
N PRO A 89 -24.58 10.28 -10.29
CA PRO A 89 -23.35 10.85 -9.80
C PRO A 89 -23.56 12.14 -9.00
N ARG A 90 -22.67 12.37 -8.04
CA ARG A 90 -22.71 13.44 -7.03
C ARG A 90 -23.76 13.23 -5.93
N THR A 91 -24.38 12.05 -5.85
CA THR A 91 -25.27 11.69 -4.74
C THR A 91 -24.47 11.18 -3.55
N ILE A 92 -24.76 11.71 -2.35
CA ILE A 92 -24.20 11.22 -1.08
C ILE A 92 -25.00 9.99 -0.64
N LEU A 93 -24.29 8.89 -0.41
CA LEU A 93 -24.84 7.62 0.08
C LEU A 93 -24.75 7.49 1.60
N LYS A 94 -23.68 8.03 2.20
CA LYS A 94 -23.45 7.96 3.65
C LYS A 94 -22.55 9.08 4.12
N VAL A 95 -22.79 9.55 5.35
CA VAL A 95 -21.97 10.57 6.02
C VAL A 95 -21.59 10.08 7.40
N GLU A 96 -20.30 10.19 7.72
CA GLU A 96 -19.82 10.18 9.10
C GLU A 96 -19.40 11.60 9.46
N VAL A 97 -20.23 12.27 10.25
CA VAL A 97 -20.04 13.70 10.55
C VAL A 97 -18.80 13.93 11.41
N HIS A 98 -18.49 13.01 12.33
CA HIS A 98 -17.33 13.10 13.22
C HIS A 98 -16.58 11.76 13.22
N THR A 99 -15.43 11.74 12.55
CA THR A 99 -14.55 10.56 12.51
C THR A 99 -13.76 10.43 13.80
N ASN A 100 -13.65 9.21 14.31
CA ASN A 100 -12.73 8.92 15.41
C ASN A 100 -11.28 9.10 14.95
N LEU A 101 -10.63 10.15 15.46
CA LEU A 101 -9.28 10.54 15.04
C LEU A 101 -8.15 9.74 15.70
N SER A 102 -8.44 8.84 16.63
CA SER A 102 -7.42 8.04 17.34
C SER A 102 -6.55 7.17 16.41
N LEU A 103 -7.02 6.94 15.18
CA LEU A 103 -6.31 6.18 14.15
C LEU A 103 -5.59 7.06 13.12
N TYR A 104 -5.75 8.39 13.19
CA TYR A 104 -5.24 9.32 12.18
C TYR A 104 -4.18 10.26 12.76
N THR A 105 -3.15 10.53 11.96
CA THR A 105 -2.18 11.60 12.29
C THR A 105 -2.68 12.91 11.70
N ILE A 106 -3.46 13.67 12.47
CA ILE A 106 -3.90 15.02 12.10
C ILE A 106 -3.65 16.04 13.24
N PRO A 107 -3.42 17.33 12.93
CA PRO A 107 -3.29 18.36 13.95
C PRO A 107 -4.49 18.43 14.90
N ASN A 108 -4.24 18.66 16.20
CA ASN A 108 -5.25 18.64 17.27
C ASN A 108 -6.37 19.68 17.10
N SER A 109 -6.18 20.71 16.26
CA SER A 109 -7.17 21.75 15.99
C SER A 109 -8.12 21.40 14.83
N LEU A 110 -7.98 20.23 14.22
CA LEU A 110 -8.77 19.82 13.06
C LEU A 110 -9.75 18.71 13.42
N SER A 111 -10.87 18.68 12.69
CA SER A 111 -11.84 17.60 12.69
C SER A 111 -11.86 16.93 11.31
N MET A 112 -12.31 15.67 11.27
CA MET A 112 -12.52 14.95 10.02
C MET A 112 -13.97 14.46 9.94
N SER A 113 -14.52 14.56 8.73
CA SER A 113 -15.78 13.94 8.33
C SER A 113 -15.51 13.09 7.08
N ARG A 114 -16.24 11.99 6.93
CA ARG A 114 -16.14 11.13 5.75
C ARG A 114 -17.46 11.08 5.01
N PHE A 115 -17.39 11.03 3.69
CA PHE A 115 -18.55 10.93 2.80
C PHE A 115 -18.35 9.76 1.85
N LEU A 116 -19.36 8.91 1.71
CA LEU A 116 -19.47 7.94 0.63
C LEU A 116 -20.43 8.52 -0.41
N TYR A 117 -20.01 8.62 -1.67
CA TYR A 117 -20.80 9.25 -2.72
C TYR A 117 -20.63 8.51 -4.05
N VAL A 118 -21.61 8.67 -4.94
CA VAL A 118 -21.56 8.11 -6.31
C VAL A 118 -20.73 9.04 -7.19
N SER A 119 -19.75 8.48 -7.88
CA SER A 119 -18.90 9.17 -8.85
C SER A 119 -19.03 8.51 -10.22
N GLU A 120 -18.52 9.18 -11.25
CA GLU A 120 -18.38 8.61 -12.59
C GLU A 120 -17.01 7.94 -12.74
N THR A 121 -16.95 6.85 -13.51
CA THR A 121 -15.68 6.30 -14.01
C THR A 121 -15.07 7.24 -15.05
N PHE A 122 -13.81 6.97 -15.44
CA PHE A 122 -13.14 7.75 -16.49
C PHE A 122 -13.94 7.86 -17.80
N ASN A 123 -14.76 6.86 -18.12
CA ASN A 123 -15.60 6.83 -19.33
C ASN A 123 -16.99 7.45 -19.13
N GLY A 124 -17.26 8.09 -17.99
CA GLY A 124 -18.55 8.72 -17.70
C GLY A 124 -19.68 7.75 -17.38
N THR A 125 -19.38 6.46 -17.18
CA THR A 125 -20.38 5.49 -16.69
C THR A 125 -20.38 5.49 -15.17
N SER A 126 -21.57 5.45 -14.59
CA SER A 126 -21.86 5.34 -13.16
C SER A 126 -22.48 4.01 -12.83
#